data_AF-A0A6P0NW71-F1
#
_entry.id   AF-A0A6P0NW71-F1
#
_cell.length_a   1.000
_cell.length_b   1.000
_cell.length_c   1.000
_cell.angle_alpha   90.00
_cell.angle_beta   90.00
_cell.angle_gamma   90.00
#
_symmetry.space_group_name_H-M   'P 1'
#
loop_
_entity.id
_entity.type
_entity.pdbx_description
1 polymer ?
#
loop_
_entity_poly.entity_id
_entity_poly.type
_entity_poly.pdbx_seq_one_letter_code
_entity_poly.pdbx_strand_id
1 'polypeptide(L)' 'MKLVFERMGFNPGLPDPTLYNRAFTIYLRHPSDLPVVQQMVKNNFATADRFIYLHSDICRSELDIEIEAIITEK' A
#
# COMPACT_ATOMS: atom_id res chain seq x y z
N MET A 1 6.12 6.80 21.89
CA MET A 1 5.46 6.28 20.69
C MET A 1 5.15 7.46 19.79
N LYS A 2 6.03 7.79 18.83
CA LYS A 2 5.76 8.86 17.86
C LYS A 2 4.95 8.23 16.73
N LEU A 3 3.67 8.59 16.63
CA LEU A 3 2.95 8.38 15.39
C LEU A 3 3.61 9.26 14.33
N VAL A 4 4.27 8.64 13.36
CA VAL A 4 4.71 9.32 12.14
C VAL A 4 3.60 9.10 11.13
N PHE A 5 2.66 10.04 11.06
CA PHE A 5 1.75 10.13 9.93
C PHE A 5 2.45 10.94 8.84
N GLU A 6 2.97 10.27 7.81
CA GLU A 6 3.55 10.92 6.64
C GLU A 6 2.66 10.64 5.42
N ARG A 7 2.07 11.70 4.86
CA ARG A 7 1.36 11.64 3.58
C ARG A 7 2.39 11.47 2.48
N MET A 8 2.73 10.22 2.15
CA MET A 8 3.66 9.91 1.08
C MET A 8 2.95 10.02 -0.27
N GLY A 9 3.04 11.21 -0.90
CA GLY A 9 3.28 11.23 -2.34
C GLY A 9 4.60 10.51 -2.62
N PHE A 10 4.79 9.98 -3.82
CA PHE A 10 5.81 9.00 -4.24
C PHE A 10 7.31 9.29 -3.98
N ASN A 11 7.71 10.13 -3.02
CA ASN A 11 9.10 10.58 -2.86
C ASN A 11 9.40 10.98 -1.40
N PRO A 12 9.83 10.00 -0.57
CA PRO A 12 11.25 9.69 -0.48
C PRO A 12 11.59 8.20 -0.69
N GLY A 13 10.64 7.44 -1.23
CA GLY A 13 10.77 5.99 -1.38
C GLY A 13 10.36 5.23 -0.11
N LEU A 14 9.88 4.00 -0.29
CA LEU A 14 9.49 3.14 0.83
C LEU A 14 10.74 2.74 1.64
N PRO A 15 10.67 2.68 2.98
CA PRO A 15 11.73 2.16 3.84
C PRO A 15 12.25 0.81 3.38
N ASP A 16 13.54 0.55 3.57
CA ASP A 16 14.22 -0.65 3.10
C ASP A 16 13.54 -1.94 3.62
N PRO A 17 13.06 -2.83 2.74
CA PRO A 17 12.40 -4.08 3.15
C PRO A 17 13.32 -5.05 3.90
N THR A 18 14.64 -4.87 3.83
CA THR A 18 15.61 -5.67 4.59
C THR A 18 15.63 -5.27 6.05
N LEU A 19 15.41 -3.99 6.37
CA LEU A 19 15.47 -3.41 7.72
C LEU A 19 14.09 -3.33 8.40
N TYR A 20 13.01 -3.22 7.63
CA TYR A 20 11.66 -3.02 8.16
C TYR A 20 10.70 -4.12 7.70
N ASN A 21 9.74 -4.45 8.54
CA ASN A 21 8.54 -5.19 8.14
C ASN A 21 7.53 -4.20 7.57
N ARG A 22 7.08 -4.44 6.34
CA ARG A 22 6.11 -3.59 5.64
C ARG A 22 4.83 -4.38 5.36
N ALA A 23 3.71 -3.85 5.82
CA ALA A 23 2.38 -4.40 5.55
C ALA A 23 1.52 -3.32 4.89
N PHE A 24 0.88 -3.67 3.79
CA PHE A 24 0.08 -2.77 2.98
C PHE A 24 -1.38 -3.21 2.96
N THR A 25 -2.28 -2.27 3.18
CA THR A 25 -3.70 -2.43 2.92
C THR A 25 -4.04 -1.67 1.66
N ILE A 26 -4.59 -2.37 0.67
CA ILE A 26 -4.93 -1.82 -0.63
C ILE A 26 -6.44 -1.82 -0.75
N TYR A 27 -7.01 -0.62 -0.72
CA TYR A 27 -8.43 -0.40 -0.91
C TYR A 27 -8.70 -0.20 -2.40
N LEU A 28 -9.65 -0.96 -2.96
CA LEU A 28 -10.12 -0.83 -4.34
C LEU A 28 -11.56 -0.34 -4.35
N ARG A 29 -11.84 0.65 -5.20
CA ARG A 29 -13.21 1.06 -5.52
C ARG A 29 -13.91 0.01 -6.39
N HIS A 30 -13.22 -0.52 -7.38
CA HIS A 30 -13.78 -1.47 -8.32
C HIS A 30 -13.16 -2.86 -8.10
N PRO A 31 -13.94 -3.87 -7.64
CA PRO A 31 -13.42 -5.22 -7.43
C PRO A 31 -12.83 -5.87 -8.70
N SER A 32 -13.31 -5.45 -9.88
CA SER A 32 -12.80 -5.89 -11.18
C SER A 32 -11.32 -5.56 -11.40
N ASP A 33 -10.80 -4.57 -10.68
CA ASP A 33 -9.44 -4.07 -10.88
C ASP A 33 -8.40 -4.88 -10.07
N LEU A 34 -8.86 -5.80 -9.23
CA LEU A 34 -7.98 -6.63 -8.40
C LEU A 34 -6.84 -7.31 -9.20
N PRO A 35 -7.08 -7.93 -10.37
CA PRO A 35 -6.01 -8.57 -11.12
C PRO A 35 -4.93 -7.60 -11.60
N VAL A 36 -5.31 -6.41 -12.08
CA VAL A 36 -4.34 -5.40 -12.55
C VAL A 36 -3.58 -4.79 -11.39
N VAL A 37 -4.23 -4.56 -10.25
CA VAL A 37 -3.60 -4.05 -9.04
C VAL A 37 -2.62 -5.08 -8.45
N GLN A 38 -2.98 -6.37 -8.42
CA GLN A 38 -2.06 -7.42 -8.00
C GLN A 38 -0.80 -7.50 -8.88
N GLN A 39 -0.95 -7.32 -10.20
CA GLN A 39 0.20 -7.29 -11.10
C GLN A 39 1.07 -6.04 -10.86
N MET A 40 0.45 -4.89 -10.64
CA MET A 40 1.16 -3.65 -10.30
C MET A 40 1.93 -3.81 -8.98
N VAL A 41 1.33 -4.41 -7.95
CA VAL A 41 2.00 -4.67 -6.67
C VAL A 41 3.21 -5.58 -6.85
N LYS A 42 3.06 -6.69 -7.58
CA LYS A 42 4.17 -7.62 -7.85
C LYS A 42 5.36 -6.96 -8.54
N ASN A 43 5.11 -5.97 -9.40
CA ASN A 43 6.16 -5.30 -10.18
C ASN A 43 6.87 -4.18 -9.39
N ASN A 44 6.23 -3.61 -8.36
CA ASN A 44 6.72 -2.39 -7.70
C ASN A 44 7.14 -2.60 -6.23
N PHE A 45 6.76 -3.72 -5.61
CA PHE A 45 7.00 -3.97 -4.19
C PHE A 45 7.92 -5.18 -3.96
N ALA A 46 8.46 -5.30 -2.75
CA ALA A 46 9.35 -6.40 -2.41
C ALA A 46 8.56 -7.68 -2.13
N THR A 47 9.16 -8.84 -2.42
CA THR A 47 8.54 -10.15 -2.18
C THR A 47 8.27 -10.44 -0.69
N ALA A 48 8.99 -9.77 0.22
CA ALA A 48 8.79 -9.89 1.67
C ALA A 48 7.64 -9.03 2.21
N ASP A 49 7.07 -8.15 1.39
CA ASP A 49 5.96 -7.28 1.80
C ASP A 49 4.67 -8.08 1.95
N ARG A 50 3.84 -7.68 2.91
CA ARG A 50 2.54 -8.29 3.17
C ARG A 50 1.44 -7.40 2.60
N PHE A 51 0.44 -8.01 1.95
CA PHE A 51 -0.65 -7.28 1.30
C PHE A 51 -2.00 -7.83 1.71
N ILE A 52 -2.95 -6.93 1.95
CA ILE A 52 -4.38 -7.24 2.06
C ILE A 52 -5.11 -6.36 1.05
N TYR A 53 -6.06 -6.95 0.32
CA TYR A 53 -6.90 -6.24 -0.65
C TYR A 53 -8.33 -6.15 -0.12
N LEU A 54 -8.88 -4.95 -0.07
CA LEU A 54 -10.23 -4.69 0.44
C LEU A 54 -11.02 -3.91 -0.60
N HIS A 55 -12.29 -4.28 -0.79
CA HIS A 55 -13.24 -3.45 -1.52
C HIS A 55 -13.80 -2.39 -0.57
N SER A 56 -13.70 -1.11 -0.95
CA SER A 56 -14.19 0.02 -0.14
C SER A 56 -14.54 1.20 -1.02
N ASP A 57 -15.51 2.00 -0.58
CA ASP A 57 -15.68 3.36 -1.08
C ASP A 57 -14.50 4.22 -0.63
N ILE A 58 -13.81 4.84 -1.59
CA ILE A 58 -12.70 5.76 -1.33
C ILE A 58 -13.25 7.17 -1.20
N CYS A 59 -12.78 7.94 -0.22
CA CYS A 59 -13.31 9.26 0.14
C CYS A 59 -13.33 10.27 -1.03
N ARG A 60 -12.38 10.14 -1.96
CA ARG A 60 -12.31 10.96 -3.18
C ARG A 60 -12.87 10.17 -4.36
N SER A 61 -13.88 10.72 -5.02
CA SER A 61 -14.56 10.09 -6.16
C SER A 61 -13.63 9.81 -7.33
N GLU A 62 -12.59 10.62 -7.49
CA GLU A 62 -11.60 10.51 -8.56
C GLU A 62 -10.49 9.48 -8.30
N LEU A 63 -10.53 8.79 -7.15
CA LEU A 63 -9.56 7.73 -6.83
C LEU A 63 -10.22 6.35 -6.96
N ASP A 64 -9.54 5.49 -7.72
CA ASP A 64 -9.91 4.07 -7.89
C ASP A 64 -9.20 3.16 -6.88
N ILE A 65 -8.05 3.60 -6.35
CA ILE A 65 -7.25 2.87 -5.37
C ILE A 65 -6.72 3.79 -4.27
N GLU A 66 -6.57 3.24 -3.06
CA GLU A 66 -5.85 3.85 -1.95
C GLU A 66 -4.94 2.79 -1.31
N ILE A 67 -3.70 3.16 -0.97
CA ILE A 67 -2.71 2.25 -0.37
C ILE A 67 -2.28 2.84 0.96
N GLU A 68 -2.52 2.09 2.03
CA GLU A 68 -2.07 2.38 3.38
C GLU A 68 -0.92 1.44 3.75
N ALA A 69 0.07 1.93 4.50
CA ALA A 69 1.22 1.14 4.92
C ALA A 69 1.43 1.22 6.44
N ILE A 70 1.68 0.07 7.05
CA ILE A 70 2.22 -0.05 8.40
C ILE A 70 3.66 -0.54 8.28
N ILE A 71 4.58 0.22 8.87
CA ILE A 71 6.02 -0.04 8.83
C ILE A 71 6.52 -0.19 10.27
N THR A 72 7.17 -1.32 10.55
CA THR A 72 7.77 -1.57 11.87
C THR A 72 9.22 -2.00 11.69
N GLU A 73 10.07 -1.64 12.66
CA GLU A 73 11.42 -2.20 12.76
C GLU A 73 11.34 -3.75 12.87
N LYS A 74 12.40 -4.42 12.42
CA LYS A 74 12.56 -5.87 12.59
C LYS A 74 13.18 -6.20 13.95
#